data_AF-A0A6B3ADG1-F1
#
_entry.id   AF-A0A6B3ADG1-F1
#
_cell.length_a   1.000
_cell.length_b   1.000
_cell.length_c   1.000
_cell.angle_alpha   90.00
_cell.angle_beta   90.00
_cell.angle_gamma   90.00
#
_symmetry.space_group_name_H-M   'P 1'
#
loop_
_entity.id
_entity.type
_entity.pdbx_description
1 polymer ?
#
loop_
_entity_poly.entity_id
_entity_poly.type
_entity_poly.pdbx_seq_one_letter_code
_entity_poly.pdbx_strand_id
1 'polypeptide(L)'
;MMHIAARQTAVTAIGPDREPTAAELDAIEYEMPLIRAEVELLDAQISTLDRTPSELDQRRIRRARRRVLAARRTVANRRGAISPGVA
;
A
#
# COMPACT_ATOMS: atom_id res chain seq x y z
N MET A 1 -45.71 18.35 9.34
CA MET A 1 -44.23 18.46 9.28
C MET A 1 -43.77 17.59 8.11
N MET A 2 -43.12 18.18 7.11
CA MET A 2 -42.60 17.44 5.95
C MET A 2 -41.10 17.23 6.16
N HIS A 3 -40.67 15.98 6.31
CA HIS A 3 -39.26 15.63 6.47
C HIS A 3 -38.65 15.29 5.12
N ILE A 4 -37.54 15.94 4.78
CA ILE A 4 -36.71 15.58 3.63
C ILE A 4 -35.70 14.53 4.13
N ALA A 5 -35.87 13.29 3.69
CA ALA A 5 -34.93 12.20 3.98
C ALA A 5 -33.81 12.15 2.92
N ALA A 6 -32.58 11.89 3.36
CA ALA A 6 -31.46 11.68 2.45
C ALA A 6 -31.63 10.36 1.69
N ARG A 7 -31.64 10.41 0.35
CA ARG A 7 -31.79 9.26 -0.55
C ARG A 7 -30.47 8.56 -0.88
N GLN A 8 -29.54 8.50 0.08
CA GLN A 8 -28.17 8.02 -0.17
C GLN A 8 -28.09 6.50 -0.02
N THR A 9 -27.54 5.83 -1.04
CA THR A 9 -27.20 4.40 -0.97
C THR A 9 -26.05 4.19 0.01
N ALA A 10 -26.12 3.14 0.83
CA ALA A 10 -25.04 2.79 1.75
C ALA A 10 -23.72 2.59 0.99
N VAL A 11 -22.69 3.36 1.37
CA VAL A 11 -21.33 3.27 0.80
C VAL A 11 -20.63 1.99 1.24
N THR A 12 -21.03 1.45 2.40
CA THR A 12 -20.52 0.20 2.92
C THR A 12 -21.33 -0.96 2.36
N ALA A 13 -20.89 -1.53 1.24
CA ALA A 13 -21.47 -2.74 0.63
C ALA A 13 -21.26 -4.02 1.49
N ILE A 14 -20.53 -3.89 2.59
CA ILE A 14 -20.12 -4.95 3.52
C ILE A 14 -20.94 -4.80 4.79
N GLY A 15 -21.64 -5.86 5.22
CA GLY A 15 -22.35 -5.83 6.50
C GLY A 15 -21.40 -5.50 7.65
N PRO A 16 -21.84 -4.75 8.68
CA PRO A 16 -20.96 -4.21 9.71
C PRO A 16 -20.11 -5.26 10.44
N ASP A 17 -20.57 -6.52 10.47
CA ASP A 17 -19.94 -7.63 11.19
C ASP A 17 -19.22 -8.64 10.29
N ARG A 18 -19.06 -8.35 8.98
CA ARG A 18 -18.32 -9.27 8.09
C ARG A 18 -16.82 -9.15 8.35
N GLU A 19 -16.22 -10.25 8.77
CA GLU A 19 -14.77 -10.40 8.84
C GLU A 19 -14.15 -10.57 7.43
N PRO A 20 -12.87 -10.18 7.25
CA PRO A 20 -12.11 -10.49 6.04
C PRO A 20 -11.99 -12.00 5.83
N THR A 21 -12.14 -12.42 4.58
CA THR A 21 -11.84 -13.79 4.16
C THR A 21 -10.34 -14.06 4.21
N ALA A 22 -9.94 -15.34 4.30
CA ALA A 22 -8.53 -15.72 4.26
C ALA A 22 -7.80 -15.21 3.01
N ALA A 23 -8.46 -15.22 1.85
CA ALA A 23 -7.89 -14.69 0.60
C ALA A 23 -7.66 -13.17 0.65
N GLU A 24 -8.56 -12.43 1.30
CA GLU A 24 -8.39 -10.98 1.53
C GLU A 24 -7.24 -10.70 2.50
N LEU A 25 -7.08 -11.51 3.55
CA LEU A 25 -5.95 -11.41 4.48
C LEU A 25 -4.61 -11.76 3.79
N ASP A 26 -4.58 -12.82 2.98
CA ASP A 26 -3.40 -13.21 2.21
C ASP A 26 -2.98 -12.13 1.21
N ALA A 27 -3.94 -11.41 0.62
CA ALA A 27 -3.67 -10.29 -0.25
C ALA A 27 -2.98 -9.14 0.49
N ILE A 28 -3.41 -8.85 1.72
CA ILE A 28 -2.76 -7.84 2.59
C ILE A 28 -1.34 -8.27 2.94
N GLU A 29 -1.14 -9.50 3.42
CA GLU A 29 0.17 -10.02 3.80
C GLU A 29 1.16 -9.99 2.63
N TYR A 30 0.66 -10.20 1.41
CA TYR A 30 1.47 -10.10 0.22
C TYR A 30 1.94 -8.67 -0.12
N GLU A 31 1.17 -7.65 0.26
CA GLU A 31 1.52 -6.24 0.07
C GLU A 31 2.46 -5.72 1.17
N MET A 32 2.51 -6.39 2.33
CA MET A 32 3.34 -5.99 3.47
C MET A 32 4.83 -5.76 3.16
N PRO A 33 5.52 -6.55 2.30
CA PRO A 33 6.89 -6.28 1.93
C PRO A 33 7.07 -4.95 1.19
N LEU A 34 6.10 -4.55 0.34
CA LEU A 34 6.13 -3.26 -0.34
C LEU A 34 5.91 -2.12 0.65
N ILE A 35 4.89 -2.24 1.50
CA ILE A 35 4.58 -1.24 2.53
C ILE A 35 5.81 -1.01 3.43
N ARG A 36 6.46 -2.08 3.90
CA ARG A 36 7.68 -1.99 4.70
C ARG A 36 8.82 -1.28 3.96
N ALA A 37 9.03 -1.58 2.68
CA ALA A 37 10.07 -0.91 1.90
C ALA A 37 9.79 0.60 1.71
N GLU A 38 8.51 0.99 1.58
CA GLU A 38 8.10 2.39 1.48
C GLU A 38 8.30 3.13 2.80
N VAL A 39 8.00 2.48 3.94
CA VAL A 39 8.29 3.00 5.28
C VAL A 39 9.79 3.19 5.47
N GLU A 40 10.64 2.21 5.11
CA GLU A 40 12.09 2.36 5.21
C GLU A 40 12.63 3.54 4.38
N LEU A 41 12.04 3.79 3.20
CA LEU A 41 12.39 4.94 2.38
C LEU A 41 11.97 6.25 3.05
N LEU A 42 10.76 6.29 3.60
CA LEU A 42 10.25 7.44 4.32
C LEU A 42 11.12 7.76 5.53
N ASP A 43 11.48 6.75 6.34
CA ASP A 43 12.38 6.90 7.49
C ASP A 43 13.74 7.47 7.09
N ALA A 44 14.31 6.97 5.98
CA ALA A 44 15.57 7.49 5.45
C ALA A 44 15.46 8.97 5.04
N GLN A 45 14.34 9.38 4.44
CA GLN A 45 14.09 10.78 4.06
C GLN A 45 13.88 11.66 5.29
N ILE A 46 13.06 11.20 6.25
CA ILE A 46 12.76 11.93 7.50
C ILE A 46 14.03 12.19 8.28
N SER A 47 14.93 11.19 8.37
CA SER A 47 16.22 11.33 9.07
C SER A 47 17.16 12.42 8.52
N THR A 48 16.83 12.98 7.34
CA THR A 48 17.60 14.02 6.68
C THR A 48 16.90 15.38 6.64
N LEU A 49 15.67 15.52 7.17
CA LEU A 49 14.93 16.78 7.07
C LEU A 49 15.56 17.90 7.91
N ASP A 50 16.14 17.58 9.06
CA ASP A 50 16.67 18.56 10.01
C ASP A 50 18.13 18.97 9.74
N ARG A 51 18.74 18.48 8.66
CA ARG A 51 20.17 18.71 8.36
C ARG A 51 20.51 18.56 6.89
N THR A 52 21.64 19.11 6.47
CA THR A 52 22.18 18.84 5.14
C THR A 52 22.52 17.33 5.00
N PRO A 53 21.99 16.64 3.98
CA PRO A 53 22.26 15.21 3.79
C PRO A 53 23.73 14.93 3.49
N SER A 54 24.31 13.98 4.23
CA SER A 54 25.66 13.46 3.95
C SER A 54 25.63 12.50 2.74
N GLU A 55 26.81 12.16 2.21
CA GLU A 55 26.90 11.14 1.16
C GLU A 55 26.33 9.79 1.58
N LEU A 56 26.49 9.42 2.86
CA LEU A 56 25.95 8.17 3.40
C LEU A 56 24.42 8.19 3.38
N ASP A 57 23.81 9.32 3.70
CA ASP A 57 22.35 9.48 3.66
C ASP A 57 21.83 9.35 2.24
N GLN A 58 22.50 9.97 1.28
CA GLN A 58 22.15 9.83 -0.13
C GLN A 58 22.26 8.36 -0.59
N ARG A 59 23.29 7.63 -0.16
CA ARG A 59 23.43 6.19 -0.45
C ARG A 59 22.30 5.38 0.18
N ARG A 60 21.92 5.68 1.43
CA ARG A 60 20.79 5.04 2.13
C ARG A 60 19.47 5.26 1.41
N ILE A 61 19.16 6.50 1.04
CA ILE A 61 17.95 6.85 0.28
C ILE A 61 17.94 6.13 -1.08
N ARG A 62 19.06 6.09 -1.80
CA ARG A 62 19.15 5.35 -3.08
C ARG A 62 18.90 3.85 -2.89
N ARG A 63 19.44 3.24 -1.82
CA ARG A 63 19.23 1.83 -1.51
C ARG A 63 17.76 1.55 -1.17
N ALA A 64 17.15 2.37 -0.32
CA ALA A 64 15.74 2.24 0.04
C ALA A 64 14.82 2.39 -1.18
N ARG A 65 15.06 3.39 -2.06
CA ARG A 65 14.36 3.52 -3.34
C ARG A 65 14.45 2.27 -4.21
N ARG A 66 15.64 1.67 -4.32
CA ARG A 66 15.82 0.42 -5.08
C ARG A 66 15.04 -0.75 -4.48
N ARG A 67 14.92 -0.85 -3.14
CA ARG A 67 14.09 -1.85 -2.47
C ARG A 67 12.61 -1.66 -2.79
N VAL A 68 12.11 -0.43 -2.72
CA VAL A 68 10.72 -0.10 -3.11
C VAL A 68 10.44 -0.54 -4.54
N LEU A 69 11.30 -0.19 -5.49
CA LEU A 69 11.13 -0.59 -6.89
C LEU A 69 11.11 -2.11 -7.08
N ALA A 70 11.98 -2.84 -6.37
CA ALA A 70 11.99 -4.30 -6.40
C ALA A 70 10.70 -4.89 -5.83
N ALA A 71 10.22 -4.39 -4.69
CA ALA A 71 8.96 -4.84 -4.08
C ALA A 71 7.74 -4.52 -4.95
N ARG A 72 7.68 -3.32 -5.55
CA ARG A 72 6.61 -2.93 -6.50
C ARG A 72 6.58 -3.86 -7.71
N ARG A 73 7.75 -4.20 -8.27
CA ARG A 73 7.83 -5.17 -9.37
C ARG A 73 7.26 -6.52 -8.96
N THR A 74 7.60 -7.02 -7.78
CA THR A 74 7.06 -8.29 -7.26
C THR A 74 5.54 -8.22 -7.20
N VAL A 75 4.97 -7.21 -6.55
CA VAL A 75 3.51 -7.04 -6.39
C VAL A 75 2.80 -6.93 -7.75
N ALA A 76 3.34 -6.11 -8.67
CA ALA A 76 2.75 -5.91 -9.99
C ALA A 76 2.71 -7.20 -10.82
N ASN A 77 3.78 -7.99 -10.80
CA ASN A 77 3.86 -9.23 -11.56
C ASN A 77 2.83 -10.28 -11.08
N ARG A 78 2.48 -10.29 -9.79
CA ARG A 78 1.47 -11.21 -9.26
C ARG A 78 0.04 -10.77 -9.59
N ARG A 79 -0.27 -9.48 -9.53
CA ARG A 79 -1.59 -8.97 -9.95
C ARG A 79 -1.87 -9.28 -11.42
N GLY A 80 -0.84 -9.24 -12.27
CA GLY A 80 -0.92 -9.70 -13.66
C GLY A 80 -1.23 -11.20 -13.78
N ALA A 81 -0.71 -12.04 -12.88
CA ALA A 81 -1.00 -13.48 -12.84
C ALA A 81 -2.39 -13.83 -12.26
N ILE A 82 -2.96 -12.95 -11.43
CA ILE A 82 -4.29 -13.14 -10.81
C ILE A 82 -5.43 -12.63 -11.71
N SER A 83 -5.13 -11.81 -12.73
CA SER A 83 -6.15 -11.44 -13.73
C SER A 83 -6.51 -12.68 -14.55
N PRO A 84 -7.76 -13.20 -14.48
CA PRO A 84 -8.17 -14.24 -15.39
C PRO A 84 -8.08 -13.61 -16.79
N GLY A 85 -7.41 -14.31 -17.72
CA GLY A 85 -7.43 -13.92 -19.11
C GLY A 85 -8.88 -13.69 -19.51
N VAL A 86 -9.18 -12.49 -19.99
CA VAL A 86 -10.44 -12.20 -20.65
C VAL A 86 -10.48 -13.11 -21.88
N ALA A 87 -11.25 -14.18 -21.77
CA ALA A 87 -11.58 -15.11 -22.84
C ALA A 87 -13.10 -15.13 -23.00
#